data_AF-A0A2H9R3A5-F1
#
_entry.id   AF-A0A2H9R3A5-F1
#
_cell.length_a   1.000
_cell.length_b   1.000
_cell.length_c   1.000
_cell.angle_alpha   90.00
_cell.angle_beta   90.00
_cell.angle_gamma   90.00
#
_symmetry.space_group_name_H-M   'P 1'
#
loop_
_entity.id
_entity.type
_entity.pdbx_description
1 polymer ?
#
loop_
_entity_poly.entity_id
_entity_poly.type
_entity_poly.pdbx_seq_one_letter_code
_entity_poly.pdbx_strand_id
1 'polypeptide(L)'
;MKTKNNKEGSDKIRLIAIIIVSLFVIVTGTLFSLKSFIGGNVAGGAGGIFIVVTILVFAISVFIRGNSDIKKGFPLQDERSKRVMEKATSRAFYISLYMLLAVGFLSEDLIKFRDVSQATSVTVGLMSILFAVCWVYYNRKGDLE
;
A
#
# COMPACT_ATOMS: atom_id res chain seq x y z
N MET A 1 30.93 -11.27 12.86
CA MET A 1 31.14 -9.83 12.52
C MET A 1 30.76 -9.49 11.07
N LYS A 2 30.99 -10.36 10.07
CA LYS A 2 30.62 -10.14 8.64
C LYS A 2 29.12 -9.99 8.34
N THR A 3 28.24 -10.58 9.15
CA THR A 3 26.78 -10.61 8.92
C THR A 3 26.06 -9.30 9.30
N LYS A 4 26.65 -8.48 10.18
CA LYS A 4 26.02 -7.24 10.67
C LYS A 4 26.09 -6.11 9.62
N ASN A 5 27.23 -5.96 8.94
CA ASN A 5 27.41 -4.98 7.86
C ASN A 5 26.50 -5.23 6.64
N ASN A 6 26.18 -6.49 6.34
CA ASN A 6 25.36 -6.82 5.16
C ASN A 6 23.85 -6.52 5.40
N LYS A 7 23.36 -6.68 6.64
CA LYS A 7 21.97 -6.31 7.00
C LYS A 7 21.76 -4.79 6.99
N GLU A 8 22.72 -4.02 7.50
CA GLU A 8 22.62 -2.56 7.55
C GLU A 8 22.61 -1.93 6.14
N GLY A 9 23.34 -2.50 5.19
CA GLY A 9 23.28 -2.11 3.78
C GLY A 9 21.93 -2.40 3.12
N SER A 10 21.32 -3.56 3.42
CA SER A 10 20.01 -3.94 2.90
C SER A 10 18.89 -3.03 3.41
N ASP A 11 18.92 -2.65 4.69
CA ASP A 11 17.91 -1.77 5.29
C ASP A 11 17.96 -0.35 4.72
N LYS A 12 19.17 0.15 4.41
CA LYS A 12 19.36 1.44 3.70
C LYS A 12 18.80 1.38 2.27
N ILE A 13 19.06 0.31 1.53
CA ILE A 13 18.51 0.11 0.17
C ILE A 13 16.98 0.05 0.21
N ARG A 14 16.39 -0.62 1.20
CA ARG A 14 14.94 -0.70 1.38
C ARG A 14 14.31 0.66 1.68
N LEU A 15 14.93 1.45 2.57
CA LEU A 15 14.48 2.83 2.83
C LEU A 15 14.55 3.69 1.57
N ILE A 16 15.64 3.60 0.82
CA ILE A 16 15.79 4.30 -0.46
C ILE A 16 14.70 3.87 -1.44
N ALA A 17 14.41 2.56 -1.53
CA ALA A 17 13.34 2.05 -2.39
C ALA A 17 11.97 2.62 -1.98
N ILE A 18 11.66 2.67 -0.68
CA ILE A 18 10.40 3.27 -0.17
C ILE A 18 10.32 4.77 -0.55
N ILE A 19 11.43 5.50 -0.42
CA ILE A 19 11.48 6.92 -0.79
C ILE A 19 11.25 7.10 -2.30
N ILE A 20 11.92 6.30 -3.14
CA ILE A 20 11.79 6.36 -4.60
C ILE A 20 10.35 6.06 -5.01
N VAL A 21 9.75 4.99 -4.47
CA VAL A 21 8.36 4.63 -4.77
C VAL A 21 7.41 5.74 -4.30
N SER A 22 7.60 6.26 -3.09
CA SER A 22 6.76 7.35 -2.57
C SER A 22 6.86 8.60 -3.45
N LEU A 23 8.07 8.97 -3.88
CA LEU A 23 8.30 10.11 -4.78
C LEU A 23 7.61 9.89 -6.12
N PHE A 24 7.72 8.70 -6.69
CA PHE A 24 7.08 8.36 -7.96
C PHE A 24 5.56 8.49 -7.89
N VAL A 25 4.94 8.03 -6.80
CA VAL A 25 3.49 8.16 -6.61
C VAL A 25 3.08 9.62 -6.40
N ILE A 26 3.87 10.43 -5.69
CA ILE A 26 3.61 11.87 -5.52
C ILE A 26 3.64 12.58 -6.88
N VAL A 27 4.65 12.30 -7.72
CA VAL A 27 4.79 12.91 -9.04
C VAL A 27 3.59 12.55 -9.93
N THR A 28 3.27 11.26 -10.01
CA THR A 28 2.15 10.79 -10.84
C THR A 28 0.80 11.31 -10.35
N GLY A 29 0.56 11.33 -9.03
CA GLY A 29 -0.67 11.87 -8.44
C GLY A 29 -0.82 13.38 -8.65
N THR A 30 0.28 14.13 -8.59
CA THR A 30 0.27 15.59 -8.87
C THR A 30 -0.04 15.86 -10.34
N LEU A 31 0.60 15.12 -11.26
CA LEU A 31 0.32 15.22 -12.70
C LEU A 31 -1.14 14.88 -13.04
N PHE A 32 -1.69 13.84 -12.42
CA PHE A 32 -3.09 13.46 -12.59
C PHE A 32 -4.05 14.56 -12.09
N SER A 33 -3.75 15.15 -10.93
CA SER A 33 -4.54 16.25 -10.37
C SER A 33 -4.55 17.45 -11.30
N LEU A 34 -3.38 17.86 -11.80
CA LEU A 34 -3.23 18.98 -12.73
C LEU A 34 -4.03 18.75 -14.02
N LYS A 35 -3.91 17.56 -14.62
CA LYS A 35 -4.70 17.23 -15.83
C LYS A 35 -6.21 17.26 -15.56
N SER A 36 -6.65 16.80 -14.39
CA SER A 36 -8.06 16.77 -14.02
C SER A 36 -8.64 18.17 -13.83
N PHE A 37 -7.87 19.11 -13.24
CA PHE A 37 -8.29 20.51 -13.13
C PHE A 37 -8.33 21.22 -14.49
N ILE A 38 -7.33 21.00 -15.35
CA ILE A 38 -7.33 21.55 -16.72
C ILE A 38 -8.52 21.02 -17.53
N GLY A 39 -8.90 19.76 -17.33
CA GLY A 39 -10.07 19.14 -17.95
C GLY A 39 -11.42 19.51 -17.32
N GLY A 40 -11.47 20.43 -16.35
CA GLY A 40 -12.71 20.87 -15.68
C GLY A 40 -13.32 19.85 -14.71
N ASN A 41 -12.65 18.71 -14.47
CA ASN A 41 -13.13 17.68 -13.54
C ASN A 41 -12.61 17.93 -12.13
N VAL A 42 -13.34 18.77 -11.39
CA VAL A 42 -13.00 19.17 -10.01
C VAL A 42 -12.93 17.96 -9.07
N ALA A 43 -13.83 16.97 -9.23
CA ALA A 43 -13.84 15.77 -8.40
C ALA A 43 -12.59 14.90 -8.61
N GLY A 44 -12.16 14.74 -9.87
CA GLY A 44 -10.91 14.03 -10.20
C GLY A 44 -9.67 14.73 -9.65
N GLY A 45 -9.62 16.06 -9.75
CA GLY A 45 -8.54 16.87 -9.21
C GLY A 45 -8.42 16.79 -7.68
N ALA A 46 -9.55 16.92 -6.98
CA ALA A 46 -9.61 16.78 -5.53
C ALA A 46 -9.21 15.37 -5.06
N GLY A 47 -9.65 14.33 -5.76
CA GLY A 47 -9.29 12.94 -5.48
C GLY A 47 -7.79 12.68 -5.63
N GLY A 48 -7.16 13.22 -6.68
CA GLY A 48 -5.72 13.13 -6.88
C GLY A 48 -4.92 13.80 -5.75
N ILE A 49 -5.33 15.00 -5.32
CA ILE A 49 -4.70 15.69 -4.18
C ILE A 49 -4.84 14.87 -2.90
N PHE A 50 -6.02 14.30 -2.63
CA PHE A 50 -6.26 13.49 -1.45
C PHE A 50 -5.33 12.27 -1.38
N ILE A 51 -5.12 11.59 -2.51
CA ILE A 51 -4.19 10.46 -2.62
C ILE A 51 -2.75 10.93 -2.32
N VAL A 52 -2.32 12.03 -2.93
CA VAL A 52 -0.97 12.58 -2.72
C VAL A 52 -0.73 12.94 -1.26
N VAL A 53 -1.67 13.63 -0.61
CA VAL A 53 -1.57 14.02 0.80
C VAL A 53 -1.49 12.79 1.71
N THR A 54 -2.34 11.78 1.47
CA THR A 54 -2.35 10.54 2.25
C THR A 54 -0.99 9.83 2.18
N ILE A 55 -0.42 9.73 0.98
CA ILE A 55 0.88 9.10 0.77
C ILE A 55 2.00 9.92 1.38
N LEU A 56 1.95 11.24 1.30
CA LEU A 56 2.94 12.13 1.91
C LEU A 56 2.99 11.93 3.43
N VAL A 57 1.84 11.90 4.10
CA VAL A 57 1.73 11.65 5.54
C VAL A 57 2.32 10.28 5.90
N PHE A 58 2.00 9.25 5.12
CA PHE A 58 2.53 7.90 5.33
C PHE A 58 4.05 7.85 5.14
N ALA A 59 4.56 8.44 4.06
CA ALA A 59 5.99 8.46 3.73
C ALA A 59 6.81 9.17 4.82
N ILE A 60 6.33 10.31 5.32
CA ILE A 60 6.98 11.04 6.42
C ILE A 60 7.00 10.18 7.69
N SER A 61 5.87 9.56 8.05
CA SER A 61 5.76 8.71 9.24
C SER A 61 6.75 7.53 9.18
N VAL A 62 6.85 6.86 8.03
CA VAL A 62 7.79 5.76 7.81
C VAL A 62 9.23 6.24 7.87
N PHE A 63 9.54 7.39 7.28
CA PHE A 63 10.90 7.94 7.29
C PHE A 63 11.38 8.29 8.70
N ILE A 64 10.53 8.94 9.51
CA ILE A 64 10.86 9.31 10.89
C ILE A 64 11.12 8.05 11.74
N ARG A 65 10.22 7.05 11.64
CA ARG A 65 10.35 5.78 12.37
C ARG A 65 11.60 5.01 11.92
N GLY A 66 11.76 4.80 10.61
CA GLY A 66 12.88 4.06 10.05
C GLY A 66 14.24 4.68 10.39
N ASN A 67 14.37 6.01 10.35
CA ASN A 67 15.61 6.68 10.73
C ASN A 67 15.90 6.61 12.24
N SER A 68 14.86 6.64 13.09
CA SER A 68 15.00 6.40 14.53
C SER A 68 15.49 4.97 14.81
N ASP A 69 14.94 3.98 14.12
CA ASP A 69 15.22 2.57 14.38
C ASP A 69 16.63 2.18 13.91
N ILE A 70 17.07 2.69 12.75
CA ILE A 70 18.46 2.53 12.29
C ILE A 70 19.45 3.19 13.26
N LYS A 71 19.16 4.40 13.74
CA LYS A 71 20.03 5.09 14.72
C LYS A 71 20.16 4.31 16.03
N LYS A 72 19.14 3.55 16.41
CA LYS A 72 19.13 2.69 17.60
C LYS A 72 19.73 1.30 17.35
N GLY A 73 20.10 0.97 16.12
CA GLY A 73 20.68 -0.33 15.75
C GLY A 73 19.68 -1.49 15.74
N PHE A 74 18.37 -1.19 15.76
CA PHE A 74 17.33 -2.21 15.60
C PHE A 74 17.17 -2.55 14.11
N PRO A 75 16.94 -3.84 13.78
CA PRO A 75 16.63 -4.23 12.40
C PRO A 75 15.31 -3.58 11.97
N LEU A 76 15.24 -3.10 10.73
CA LEU A 76 14.03 -2.42 10.20
C LEU A 76 12.78 -3.33 10.17
N GLN A 77 13.00 -4.65 10.15
CA GLN A 77 11.96 -5.66 10.25
C GLN A 77 12.30 -6.68 11.33
N ASP A 78 11.39 -6.80 12.30
CA ASP A 78 11.37 -7.89 13.27
C ASP A 78 10.83 -9.19 12.62
N GLU A 79 11.24 -10.35 13.15
CA GLU A 79 10.78 -11.66 12.69
C GLU A 79 9.27 -11.80 12.82
N ARG A 80 8.68 -11.26 13.90
CA ARG A 80 7.23 -11.22 14.08
C ARG A 80 6.56 -10.42 12.97
N SER A 81 7.05 -9.21 12.68
CA SER A 81 6.51 -8.35 11.61
C SER A 81 6.56 -9.03 10.24
N LYS A 82 7.62 -9.81 9.97
CA LYS A 82 7.72 -10.61 8.75
C LYS A 82 6.64 -11.67 8.67
N ARG A 83 6.42 -12.44 9.74
CA ARG A 83 5.36 -13.47 9.79
C ARG A 83 3.95 -12.87 9.69
N VAL A 84 3.71 -11.73 10.33
CA VAL A 84 2.45 -10.96 10.19
C VAL A 84 2.23 -10.65 8.71
N MET A 85 3.23 -10.08 8.05
CA MET A 85 3.12 -9.72 6.63
C MET A 85 2.86 -10.93 5.74
N GLU A 86 3.57 -12.05 5.92
CA GLU A 86 3.39 -13.26 5.12
C GLU A 86 1.97 -13.84 5.27
N LYS A 87 1.47 -13.96 6.52
CA LYS A 87 0.12 -14.48 6.79
C LYS A 87 -0.97 -13.52 6.32
N ALA A 88 -0.80 -12.22 6.53
CA ALA A 88 -1.75 -11.20 6.08
C ALA A 88 -1.82 -11.16 4.55
N THR A 89 -0.67 -11.17 3.87
CA THR A 89 -0.60 -11.10 2.40
C THR A 89 -1.20 -12.36 1.77
N SER A 90 -0.84 -13.55 2.25
CA SER A 90 -1.38 -14.80 1.72
C SER A 90 -2.90 -14.90 1.89
N ARG A 91 -3.43 -14.61 3.09
CA ARG A 91 -4.89 -14.63 3.31
C ARG A 91 -5.62 -13.55 2.50
N ALA A 92 -5.11 -12.33 2.52
CA ALA A 92 -5.71 -11.25 1.74
C ALA A 92 -5.75 -11.60 0.26
N PHE A 93 -4.67 -12.18 -0.29
CA PHE A 93 -4.58 -12.62 -1.68
C PHE A 93 -5.62 -13.68 -2.04
N TYR A 94 -5.78 -14.71 -1.22
CA TYR A 94 -6.81 -15.73 -1.48
C TYR A 94 -8.22 -15.12 -1.44
N ILE A 95 -8.52 -14.28 -0.44
CA ILE A 95 -9.83 -13.64 -0.33
C ILE A 95 -10.08 -12.71 -1.53
N SER A 96 -9.07 -11.94 -1.95
CA SER A 96 -9.21 -11.04 -3.09
C SER A 96 -9.39 -11.79 -4.41
N LEU A 97 -8.87 -13.00 -4.56
CA LEU A 97 -9.06 -13.85 -5.74
C LEU A 97 -10.53 -14.27 -5.88
N TYR A 98 -11.16 -14.73 -4.79
CA TYR A 98 -12.60 -15.04 -4.77
C TYR A 98 -13.47 -13.79 -4.92
N MET A 99 -13.06 -12.68 -4.31
CA MET A 99 -13.76 -11.40 -4.46
C MET A 99 -13.73 -10.92 -5.91
N LEU A 100 -12.59 -11.00 -6.59
CA LEU A 100 -12.47 -10.68 -8.01
C LEU A 100 -13.42 -11.53 -8.86
N LEU A 101 -13.49 -12.83 -8.56
CA LEU A 101 -14.41 -13.75 -9.25
C LEU A 101 -15.89 -13.37 -8.99
N ALA A 102 -16.22 -13.02 -7.75
CA ALA A 102 -17.55 -12.56 -7.38
C ALA A 102 -17.92 -11.24 -8.06
N VAL A 103 -17.00 -10.27 -8.13
CA VAL A 103 -17.22 -9.01 -8.85
C VAL A 103 -17.44 -9.27 -10.34
N GLY A 104 -16.66 -10.17 -10.94
CA GLY A 104 -16.86 -10.59 -12.33
C GLY A 104 -18.24 -11.18 -12.56
N PHE A 105 -18.64 -12.16 -11.74
CA PHE A 105 -19.95 -12.82 -11.85
C PHE A 105 -21.12 -11.86 -11.61
N LEU A 106 -21.01 -10.96 -10.63
CA LEU A 106 -22.08 -10.02 -10.26
C LEU A 106 -22.09 -8.75 -11.12
N SER A 107 -21.11 -8.58 -12.02
CA SER A 107 -21.00 -7.38 -12.86
C SER A 107 -22.11 -7.27 -13.90
N GLU A 108 -22.74 -8.39 -14.28
CA GLU A 108 -23.83 -8.40 -15.26
C GLU A 108 -25.17 -7.97 -14.62
N ASP A 109 -25.45 -8.43 -13.40
CA ASP A 109 -26.76 -8.28 -12.77
C ASP A 109 -26.82 -7.22 -11.65
N LEU A 110 -25.82 -7.15 -10.77
CA LEU A 110 -25.88 -6.34 -9.55
C LEU A 110 -25.03 -5.07 -9.60
N ILE A 111 -23.88 -5.11 -10.29
CA ILE A 111 -22.91 -4.01 -10.29
C ILE A 111 -22.63 -3.57 -11.73
N LYS A 112 -23.43 -2.62 -12.21
CA LYS A 112 -23.21 -2.03 -13.54
C LYS A 112 -22.03 -1.07 -13.52
N PHE A 113 -20.88 -1.55 -14.01
CA PHE A 113 -19.72 -0.70 -14.25
C PHE A 113 -19.90 0.08 -15.56
N ARG A 114 -19.59 1.38 -15.54
CA ARG A 114 -19.63 2.19 -16.77
C ARG A 114 -18.49 1.84 -17.72
N ASP A 115 -17.31 1.58 -17.16
CA ASP A 115 -16.07 1.31 -17.90
C ASP A 115 -15.24 0.22 -17.20
N VAL A 116 -14.46 -0.52 -17.98
CA VAL A 116 -13.47 -1.50 -17.47
C VAL A 116 -12.46 -0.83 -16.53
N SER A 117 -12.12 0.43 -16.80
CA SER A 117 -11.25 1.22 -15.93
C SER A 117 -11.87 1.41 -14.53
N GLN A 118 -13.16 1.69 -14.45
CA GLN A 118 -13.87 1.85 -13.17
C GLN A 118 -13.93 0.53 -12.40
N ALA A 119 -14.27 -0.57 -13.07
CA ALA A 119 -14.30 -1.91 -12.47
C ALA A 119 -12.93 -2.30 -11.88
N THR A 120 -11.86 -2.03 -12.65
CA THR A 120 -10.48 -2.31 -12.23
C THR A 120 -10.08 -1.47 -11.02
N SER A 121 -10.35 -0.16 -11.04
CA SER A 121 -10.02 0.74 -9.93
C SER A 121 -10.76 0.37 -8.64
N VAL A 122 -12.06 0.07 -8.73
CA VAL A 122 -12.87 -0.36 -7.58
C VAL A 122 -12.34 -1.66 -6.99
N THR A 123 -12.01 -2.63 -7.85
CA THR A 123 -11.51 -3.93 -7.41
C THR A 123 -10.16 -3.82 -6.73
N VAL A 124 -9.21 -3.05 -7.29
CA VAL A 124 -7.91 -2.78 -6.65
C VAL A 124 -8.08 -2.05 -5.31
N GLY A 125 -9.02 -1.10 -5.24
CA GLY A 125 -9.38 -0.44 -3.98
C GLY A 125 -9.85 -1.44 -2.93
N LEU A 126 -10.77 -2.33 -3.29
CA LEU A 126 -11.27 -3.40 -2.42
C LEU A 126 -10.16 -4.36 -1.97
N MET A 127 -9.23 -4.72 -2.86
CA MET A 127 -8.07 -5.55 -2.51
C MET A 127 -7.19 -4.87 -1.45
N SER A 128 -6.97 -3.55 -1.56
CA SER A 128 -6.20 -2.80 -0.56
C SER A 128 -6.88 -2.76 0.81
N ILE A 129 -8.21 -2.64 0.84
CA ILE A 129 -9.02 -2.71 2.07
C ILE A 129 -8.92 -4.10 2.70
N LEU A 130 -9.07 -5.17 1.92
CA LEU A 130 -8.95 -6.55 2.41
C LEU A 130 -7.57 -6.82 3.01
N PHE A 131 -6.51 -6.32 2.37
CA PHE A 131 -5.16 -6.39 2.91
C PHE A 131 -5.05 -5.65 4.24
N ALA A 132 -5.56 -4.42 4.33
CA ALA A 132 -5.53 -3.64 5.56
C ALA A 132 -6.28 -4.34 6.70
N VAL A 133 -7.46 -4.92 6.44
CA VAL A 133 -8.23 -5.69 7.42
C VAL A 133 -7.47 -6.92 7.89
N CYS A 134 -6.92 -7.70 6.96
CA CYS A 134 -6.12 -8.88 7.30
C CYS A 134 -4.88 -8.48 8.12
N TRP A 135 -4.20 -7.41 7.73
CA TRP A 135 -3.03 -6.91 8.44
C TRP A 135 -3.37 -6.47 9.87
N VAL A 136 -4.44 -5.70 10.07
CA VAL A 136 -4.89 -5.28 11.42
C VAL A 136 -5.25 -6.51 12.27
N TYR A 137 -5.97 -7.47 11.69
CA TYR A 137 -6.35 -8.71 12.38
C TYR A 137 -5.12 -9.47 12.88
N TYR A 138 -4.11 -9.67 12.04
CA TYR A 138 -2.89 -10.38 12.41
C TYR A 138 -1.95 -9.59 13.29
N ASN A 139 -1.90 -8.27 13.15
CA ASN A 139 -1.08 -7.40 13.99
C ASN A 139 -1.59 -7.40 15.45
N ARG A 140 -2.91 -7.53 15.65
CA ARG A 140 -3.51 -7.66 16.99
C ARG A 140 -3.39 -9.07 17.57
N LYS A 141 -3.14 -10.09 16.75
CA LYS A 141 -2.96 -11.46 17.22
C LYS A 141 -1.54 -11.60 17.81
N GLY A 142 -1.47 -11.94 19.09
CA GLY A 142 -0.21 -12.08 19.83
C GLY A 142 0.66 -13.23 19.30
N ASP A 143 0.03 -14.39 19.10
CA ASP A 143 0.71 -15.61 18.64
C ASP A 143 0.43 -15.90 17.17
N LEU A 144 1.53 -16.00 16.43
CA LEU A 144 1.57 -16.41 15.03
C LEU A 144 2.49 -17.63 14.92
N GLU A 145 2.06 -18.75 15.50
CA GLU A 145 2.66 -20.08 15.28
C GLU A 145 2.67 -20.44 13.80
#